data_AF-A0A383ANE1-F1
#
_entry.id   AF-A0A383ANE1-F1
#
_cell.length_a   1.000
_cell.length_b   1.000
_cell.length_c   1.000
_cell.angle_alpha   90.00
_cell.angle_beta   90.00
_cell.angle_gamma   90.00
#
_symmetry.space_group_name_H-M   'P 1'
#
loop_
_entity.id
_entity.type
_entity.pdbx_description
1 polymer ?
#
loop_
_entity_poly.entity_id
_entity_poly.type
_entity_poly.pdbx_seq_one_letter_code
_entity_poly.pdbx_strand_id
1 'polypeptide(L)' 'DIGDVPTQAITMGLGTIMDSKRIILMVNGKHKLNILNVAMNAAQTTDVPASVLQEHDNLEVYYCD' A
#
# COMPACT_ATOMS: atom_id res chain seq x y z
N ASP A 1 -25.49 -6.79 -3.38
CA ASP A 1 -25.12 -8.17 -3.02
C ASP A 1 -23.68 -8.50 -3.39
N ILE A 2 -23.12 -9.61 -2.87
CA ILE A 2 -21.78 -10.09 -3.26
C ILE A 2 -21.70 -10.30 -4.79
N GLY A 3 -22.81 -10.68 -5.42
CA GLY A 3 -22.90 -10.88 -6.87
C GLY A 3 -22.74 -9.61 -7.71
N ASP A 4 -22.85 -8.42 -7.11
CA ASP A 4 -22.72 -7.14 -7.82
C ASP A 4 -21.27 -6.62 -7.85
N VAL A 5 -20.35 -7.27 -7.14
CA VAL A 5 -18.95 -6.83 -7.05
C VAL A 5 -18.15 -7.39 -8.24
N PRO A 6 -17.49 -6.54 -9.05
CA PRO A 6 -16.65 -7.00 -10.16
C PRO A 6 -15.51 -7.90 -9.67
N THR A 7 -15.22 -8.97 -10.42
CA THR A 7 -14.15 -9.93 -10.09
C THR A 7 -12.80 -9.60 -10.74
N GLN A 8 -12.74 -8.55 -11.55
CA GLN A 8 -11.56 -8.11 -12.28
C GLN A 8 -11.45 -6.58 -12.21
N ALA A 9 -10.23 -6.06 -12.25
CA ALA A 9 -9.95 -4.63 -12.26
C ALA A 9 -8.71 -4.32 -13.11
N ILE A 10 -8.66 -3.10 -13.64
CA ILE A 10 -7.45 -2.53 -14.25
C ILE A 10 -6.81 -1.65 -13.18
N THR A 11 -5.53 -1.89 -12.89
CA THR A 11 -4.77 -1.14 -11.89
C THR A 11 -3.44 -0.68 -12.48
N MET A 12 -2.88 0.38 -11.90
CA MET A 12 -1.49 0.75 -12.16
C MET A 12 -0.55 -0.36 -11.67
N GLY A 13 0.54 -0.56 -12.39
CA GLY A 13 1.62 -1.43 -11.94
C GLY A 13 2.44 -0.77 -10.83
N LEU A 14 3.10 -1.58 -10.00
CA LEU A 14 3.97 -1.08 -8.92
C LEU A 14 5.10 -0.20 -9.46
N GLY A 15 5.72 -0.55 -10.59
CA GLY A 15 6.75 0.28 -11.22
C GLY A 15 6.26 1.70 -11.52
N THR A 16 5.05 1.83 -12.07
CA THR A 16 4.44 3.14 -12.36
C THR A 16 4.16 3.95 -11.09
N ILE A 17 3.86 3.30 -9.97
CA ILE A 17 3.70 3.96 -8.67
C ILE A 17 5.06 4.43 -8.15
N MET A 18 6.10 3.59 -8.26
CA MET A 18 7.46 3.90 -7.81
C MET A 18 8.15 4.99 -8.65
N ASP A 19 7.74 5.19 -9.90
CA ASP A 19 8.21 6.29 -10.76
C ASP A 19 7.67 7.68 -10.34
N SER A 20 6.78 7.74 -9.34
CA SER A 20 6.21 9.01 -8.89
C SER A 20 7.27 9.91 -8.22
N LYS A 21 7.01 11.22 -8.16
CA LYS A 21 7.91 12.16 -7.45
C LYS A 21 7.74 12.11 -5.93
N ARG A 22 6.57 11.65 -5.47
CA ARG A 22 6.16 11.60 -4.06
C ARG A 22 4.99 10.62 -3.92
N ILE A 23 5.08 9.76 -2.92
CA ILE A 23 4.01 8.84 -2.55
C ILE A 23 3.43 9.27 -1.21
N ILE A 24 2.11 9.36 -1.13
CA ILE A 24 1.38 9.60 0.12
C ILE A 24 0.51 8.38 0.38
N LEU A 25 0.86 7.59 1.40
CA LEU A 25 0.11 6.43 1.83
C LEU A 25 -0.81 6.81 3.00
N MET A 26 -2.12 6.78 2.77
CA MET A 26 -3.13 7.04 3.80
C MET A 26 -3.70 5.73 4.34
N VAL A 27 -3.66 5.56 5.66
CA VAL A 27 -4.16 4.37 6.35
C VAL A 27 -5.14 4.79 7.44
N ASN A 28 -6.36 4.26 7.37
CA ASN A 28 -7.43 4.57 8.31
C ASN A 28 -7.95 3.29 8.99
N GLY A 29 -8.02 3.34 10.32
CA GLY A 29 -8.66 2.34 11.16
C GLY A 29 -7.67 1.45 11.91
N LYS A 30 -7.92 1.26 13.21
CA LYS A 30 -7.13 0.37 14.11
C LYS A 30 -6.84 -1.02 13.55
N HIS A 31 -7.80 -1.61 12.82
CA HIS A 31 -7.67 -2.93 12.20
C HIS A 31 -6.57 -3.01 11.11
N LYS A 32 -6.05 -1.86 10.65
CA LYS A 32 -4.97 -1.78 9.65
C LYS A 32 -3.58 -1.57 10.27
N LEU A 33 -3.48 -1.29 11.57
CA LEU A 33 -2.20 -1.00 12.21
C LEU A 33 -1.18 -2.15 12.06
N ASN A 34 -1.63 -3.39 12.20
CA ASN A 34 -0.74 -4.55 12.09
C ASN A 34 -0.17 -4.70 10.67
N ILE A 35 -1.02 -4.62 9.64
CA ILE A 35 -0.55 -4.74 8.25
C ILE A 35 0.28 -3.53 7.83
N LEU A 36 0.00 -2.34 8.37
CA LEU A 36 0.83 -1.15 8.17
C LEU A 36 2.24 -1.37 8.73
N ASN A 37 2.36 -1.92 9.95
CA ASN A 37 3.65 -2.25 10.53
C ASN A 37 4.44 -3.28 9.70
N VAL A 38 3.76 -4.30 9.20
CA VAL A 38 4.40 -5.27 8.29
C VAL A 38 4.86 -4.58 7.00
N ALA A 39 4.00 -3.75 6.40
CA ALA A 39 4.33 -3.07 5.16
C ALA A 39 5.51 -2.10 5.30
N MET A 40 5.65 -1.38 6.41
CA MET A 40 6.67 -0.31 6.54
C MET A 40 7.93 -0.71 7.31
N ASN A 41 7.85 -1.73 8.17
CA ASN A 41 8.94 -2.06 9.11
C ASN A 41 9.49 -3.50 8.98
N ALA A 42 8.83 -4.39 8.23
CA ALA A 42 9.33 -5.74 8.00
C ALA A 42 10.11 -5.85 6.68
N ALA A 43 10.75 -6.99 6.45
CA ALA A 43 11.42 -7.29 5.19
C ALA A 43 10.42 -7.25 4.02
N GLN A 44 10.87 -6.72 2.88
CA GLN A 44 10.04 -6.65 1.69
C GLN A 44 9.68 -8.05 1.18
N THR A 45 8.44 -8.19 0.71
CA THR A 45 7.91 -9.44 0.17
C THR A 45 6.80 -9.16 -0.84
N THR A 46 6.69 -10.04 -1.84
CA THR A 46 5.61 -10.00 -2.83
C THR A 46 4.24 -10.29 -2.22
N ASP A 47 4.19 -10.91 -1.04
CA ASP A 47 2.93 -11.16 -0.32
C ASP A 47 2.33 -9.87 0.29
N VAL A 48 3.16 -8.84 0.48
CA VAL A 48 2.76 -7.52 0.97
C VAL A 48 3.26 -6.47 -0.02
N PRO A 49 2.51 -6.21 -1.11
CA PRO A 49 2.97 -5.33 -2.18
C PRO A 49 3.38 -3.93 -1.72
N ALA A 50 2.72 -3.38 -0.68
CA ALA A 50 3.06 -2.07 -0.12
C ALA A 50 4.45 -2.02 0.54
N SER A 51 5.10 -3.17 0.77
CA SER A 51 6.46 -3.21 1.33
C SER A 51 7.51 -2.64 0.39
N VAL A 52 7.29 -2.68 -0.93
CA VAL A 52 8.21 -2.05 -1.91
C VAL A 52 8.29 -0.53 -1.75
N LEU A 53 7.26 0.10 -1.17
CA LEU A 53 7.24 1.55 -0.98
C LEU A 53 8.36 2.03 -0.04
N GLN A 54 8.90 1.14 0.79
CA GLN A 54 10.06 1.43 1.65
C GLN A 54 11.27 1.93 0.84
N GLU A 55 11.38 1.58 -0.44
CA GLU A 55 12.48 1.99 -1.33
C GLU A 55 12.29 3.38 -1.95
N HIS A 56 11.11 3.99 -1.80
CA HIS A 56 10.83 5.27 -2.43
C HIS A 56 11.34 6.43 -1.55
N ASP A 57 12.32 7.17 -2.06
CA ASP A 57 13.01 8.26 -1.33
C ASP A 57 12.08 9.34 -0.77
N ASN A 58 10.89 9.52 -1.35
CA ASN A 58 9.91 10.52 -0.95
C ASN A 58 8.53 9.90 -0.65
N LEU A 59 8.50 9.03 0.37
CA LEU A 59 7.29 8.42 0.90
C LEU A 59 6.84 9.13 2.19
N GLU A 60 5.56 9.49 2.27
CA GLU A 60 4.92 9.89 3.51
C GLU A 60 3.75 8.97 3.85
N VAL A 61 3.65 8.58 5.12
CA VAL A 61 2.61 7.68 5.60
C VAL A 61 1.79 8.39 6.68
N TYR A 62 0.48 8.49 6.45
CA TYR A 62 -0.48 9.06 7.39
C TYR A 62 -1.37 7.97 7.94
N TYR A 63 -1.35 7.78 9.25
CA TYR A 63 -2.20 6.82 9.95
C TYR A 63 -3.19 7.55 10.86
N CYS A 64 -4.46 7.15 10.80
CA CYS A 64 -5.52 7.62 11.67
C CYS A 64 -6.33 6.43 12.20
N ASP A 65 -6.71 6.47 13.48
CA ASP A 65 -7.46 5.43 14.19
C ASP A 65 -8.96 5.39 13.85
#